data_AF-B3SFE9-F1
#
_entry.id   AF-B3SFE9-F1
#
_cell.length_a   1.000
_cell.length_b   1.000
_cell.length_c   1.000
_cell.angle_alpha   90.00
_cell.angle_beta   90.00
_cell.angle_gamma   90.00
#
_symmetry.space_group_name_H-M   'P 1'
#
loop_
_entity.id
_entity.type
_entity.pdbx_description
1 polymer ?
#
loop_
_entity_poly.entity_id
_entity_poly.type
_entity_poly.pdbx_seq_one_letter_code
_entity_poly.pdbx_strand_id
1 'polypeptide(L)'
;AQSLKGAITTAAKLGISDHRLYILKETEVNRGLGKVVGILKVGKKKLFVVDYTGTQHECLPLCVLDFYVHESQQRTGNGKLLFEYMLKVIYLLGYHCK
;
A
#
# COMPACT_ATOMS: atom_id res chain seq x y z
N ALA A 1 -12.26 -1.22 10.05
CA ALA A 1 -10.84 -1.64 10.16
C ALA A 1 -9.98 -0.68 11.02
N GLN A 2 -8.75 -1.12 11.36
CA GLN A 2 -7.58 -0.48 12.03
C GLN A 2 -7.74 0.29 13.36
N SER A 3 -8.94 0.72 13.76
CA SER A 3 -9.20 1.37 15.06
C SER A 3 -8.31 2.59 15.36
N LEU A 4 -7.94 3.34 14.31
CA LEU A 4 -7.12 4.55 14.43
C LEU A 4 -7.99 5.77 14.78
N LYS A 5 -7.42 6.71 15.54
CA LYS A 5 -8.09 7.98 15.90
C LYS A 5 -8.35 8.91 14.71
N GLY A 6 -7.70 8.67 13.57
CA GLY A 6 -7.87 9.47 12.36
C GLY A 6 -7.28 8.79 11.14
N ALA A 7 -7.71 9.24 9.96
CA ALA A 7 -7.27 8.66 8.69
C ALA A 7 -5.77 8.93 8.42
N ILE A 8 -5.03 7.86 8.17
CA ILE A 8 -3.60 7.93 7.80
C ILE A 8 -3.40 8.09 6.28
N THR A 9 -4.45 7.91 5.49
CA THR A 9 -4.49 8.14 4.04
C THR A 9 -5.61 9.12 3.70
N THR A 10 -5.26 10.26 3.12
CA THR A 10 -6.19 11.28 2.62
C THR A 10 -5.67 11.85 1.31
N ALA A 11 -6.55 12.42 0.48
CA ALA A 11 -6.14 13.07 -0.77
C ALA A 11 -5.11 14.19 -0.53
N ALA A 12 -5.33 15.01 0.50
CA ALA A 12 -4.39 16.07 0.89
C ALA A 12 -3.00 15.53 1.27
N LYS A 13 -2.93 14.46 2.09
CA LYS A 13 -1.65 13.82 2.47
C LYS A 13 -0.97 13.17 1.27
N LEU A 14 -1.75 12.58 0.36
CA LEU A 14 -1.22 11.97 -0.85
C LEU A 14 -0.61 13.02 -1.79
N GLY A 15 -1.31 14.14 -2.00
CA GLY A 15 -0.89 15.22 -2.91
C GLY A 15 0.41 15.94 -2.52
N ILE A 16 0.83 15.85 -1.26
CA ILE A 16 2.09 16.42 -0.77
C ILE A 16 3.19 15.38 -0.51
N SER A 17 2.98 14.13 -0.94
CA SER A 17 3.90 13.01 -0.70
C SER A 17 4.38 12.38 -2.00
N ASP A 18 5.45 11.60 -1.93
CA ASP A 18 5.92 10.70 -2.99
C ASP A 18 5.25 9.31 -2.93
N HIS A 19 4.15 9.17 -2.16
CA HIS A 19 3.49 7.88 -1.96
C HIS A 19 2.71 7.48 -3.20
N ARG A 20 2.64 6.18 -3.44
CA ARG A 20 1.83 5.59 -4.49
C ARG A 20 0.64 4.88 -3.88
N LEU A 21 -0.55 5.15 -4.42
CA LEU A 21 -1.79 4.51 -4.03
C LEU A 21 -2.25 3.59 -5.15
N TYR A 22 -2.32 2.30 -4.85
CA TYR A 22 -2.94 1.29 -5.71
C TYR A 22 -4.39 1.12 -5.26
N ILE A 23 -5.33 1.12 -6.21
CA ILE A 23 -6.77 1.00 -5.94
C ILE A 23 -7.30 -0.18 -6.75
N LEU A 24 -7.93 -1.13 -6.08
CA LEU A 24 -8.64 -2.23 -6.73
C LEU A 24 -10.10 -1.82 -6.94
N LYS A 25 -10.55 -1.91 -8.19
CA LYS A 25 -11.93 -1.60 -8.61
C LYS A 25 -12.56 -2.84 -9.24
N GLU A 26 -13.79 -3.12 -8.84
CA GLU A 26 -14.70 -4.02 -9.54
C GLU A 26 -15.51 -3.18 -10.55
N THR A 27 -15.48 -3.52 -11.84
CA THR A 27 -15.99 -2.66 -12.91
C THR A 27 -17.45 -2.92 -13.27
N GLU A 28 -17.92 -4.16 -13.18
CA GLU A 28 -19.22 -4.57 -13.74
C GLU A 28 -20.41 -4.35 -12.79
N VAL A 29 -20.14 -3.93 -11.54
CA VAL A 29 -21.17 -3.64 -10.53
C VAL A 29 -21.73 -2.23 -10.66
N ASN A 30 -22.83 -1.96 -9.94
CA ASN A 30 -23.48 -0.64 -9.88
C ASN A 30 -23.85 -0.09 -11.28
N ARG A 31 -24.49 -0.92 -12.12
CA ARG A 31 -24.86 -0.56 -13.50
C ARG A 31 -23.65 -0.09 -14.34
N GLY A 32 -22.48 -0.69 -14.12
CA GLY A 32 -21.24 -0.39 -14.83
C GLY A 32 -20.43 0.80 -14.28
N LEU A 33 -20.91 1.49 -13.23
CA LEU A 33 -20.13 2.54 -12.57
C LEU A 33 -18.94 1.96 -11.78
N GLY A 34 -19.09 0.71 -11.33
CA GLY A 34 -18.12 -0.03 -10.55
C GLY A 34 -18.11 0.33 -9.06
N LYS A 35 -17.22 -0.33 -8.31
CA LYS A 35 -17.07 -0.21 -6.86
C LYS A 35 -15.61 -0.38 -6.47
N VAL A 36 -15.12 0.47 -5.56
CA VAL A 36 -13.79 0.28 -4.97
C VAL A 36 -13.84 -0.90 -3.99
N VAL A 37 -12.87 -1.80 -4.12
CA VAL A 37 -12.76 -3.03 -3.30
C VAL A 37 -11.72 -2.87 -2.22
N GLY A 38 -10.62 -2.19 -2.51
CA GLY A 38 -9.52 -2.01 -1.57
C GLY A 38 -8.44 -1.06 -2.09
N ILE A 39 -7.53 -0.71 -1.21
CA ILE A 39 -6.41 0.18 -1.46
C ILE A 39 -5.11 -0.40 -0.87
N LEU A 40 -3.98 -0.07 -1.48
CA LEU A 40 -2.64 -0.32 -0.96
C LEU A 40 -1.78 0.93 -1.18
N LYS A 41 -1.32 1.56 -0.11
CA LYS A 41 -0.43 2.73 -0.15
C LYS A 41 1.00 2.33 0.19
N VAL A 42 1.95 2.75 -0.65
CA VAL A 42 3.38 2.51 -0.43
C VAL A 42 4.19 3.79 -0.61
N GLY A 43 5.39 3.85 -0.02
CA GLY A 43 6.30 4.99 -0.19
C GLY A 43 7.64 4.74 0.47
N LYS A 44 8.71 5.42 0.03
CA LYS A 44 10.03 5.29 0.65
C LYS A 44 10.05 6.00 2.00
N LYS A 45 10.73 5.41 2.99
CA LYS A 45 10.89 6.00 4.32
C LYS A 45 12.32 5.87 4.79
N LYS A 46 12.90 6.97 5.26
CA LYS A 46 14.17 6.96 5.94
C LYS A 46 13.95 6.35 7.32
N LEU A 47 14.57 5.21 7.59
CA LEU A 47 14.40 4.43 8.81
C LEU A 47 15.76 4.11 9.41
N PHE A 48 15.79 3.97 10.73
CA PHE A 48 16.89 3.34 11.46
C PHE A 48 16.40 1.96 11.91
N VAL A 49 16.95 0.90 11.31
CA VAL A 49 16.55 -0.49 11.57
C VAL A 49 17.64 -1.17 12.39
N VAL A 50 17.24 -1.87 13.45
CA VAL A 50 18.15 -2.65 14.29
C VAL A 50 18.20 -4.08 13.75
N ASP A 51 19.39 -4.60 13.49
CA ASP A 51 19.56 -5.99 13.07
C ASP A 51 19.58 -6.98 14.27
N TYR A 52 19.73 -8.27 13.98
CA TYR A 52 19.74 -9.32 15.00
C TYR A 52 20.94 -9.25 15.96
N THR A 53 22.00 -8.51 15.61
CA THR A 53 23.17 -8.27 16.47
C THR A 53 23.00 -7.05 17.37
N GLY A 54 21.91 -6.30 17.20
CA GLY A 54 21.67 -5.03 17.90
C GLY A 54 22.29 -3.82 17.20
N THR A 55 22.89 -3.99 16.02
CA THR A 55 23.50 -2.89 15.27
C THR A 55 22.43 -2.08 14.56
N GLN A 56 22.51 -0.75 14.64
CA GLN A 56 21.62 0.18 13.94
C GLN A 56 22.09 0.48 12.52
N HIS A 57 21.20 0.35 11.55
CA HIS A 57 21.43 0.64 10.13
C HIS A 57 20.47 1.71 9.65
N GLU A 58 21.01 2.74 9.00
CA GLU A 58 20.20 3.72 8.27
C GLU A 58 19.86 3.19 6.87
N CYS A 59 18.57 3.19 6.51
CA CYS A 59 18.13 2.75 5.19
C CYS A 59 16.95 3.59 4.66
N LEU A 60 16.72 3.52 3.34
CA LEU A 60 15.60 4.16 2.65
C LEU A 60 14.72 3.12 1.93
N PRO A 61 14.13 2.14 2.64
CA PRO A 61 13.33 1.08 2.03
C PRO A 61 12.02 1.62 1.49
N LEU A 62 11.45 0.89 0.52
CA LEU A 62 10.05 1.02 0.18
C LEU A 62 9.20 0.38 1.27
N CYS A 63 8.23 1.12 1.81
CA CYS A 63 7.35 0.65 2.87
C CYS A 63 5.91 0.55 2.42
N VAL A 64 5.19 -0.42 2.97
CA VAL A 64 3.73 -0.42 2.99
C VAL A 64 3.28 0.52 4.10
N LEU A 65 2.45 1.50 3.77
CA LEU A 65 2.08 2.61 4.65
C LEU A 65 0.59 2.61 5.03
N ASP A 66 -0.25 1.97 4.23
CA ASP A 66 -1.65 1.69 4.53
C ASP A 66 -2.12 0.56 3.62
N PHE A 67 -2.95 -0.34 4.14
CA PHE A 67 -3.48 -1.46 3.38
C PHE A 67 -4.86 -1.85 3.90
N TYR A 68 -5.84 -1.85 3.00
CA TYR A 68 -7.22 -2.11 3.35
C TYR A 68 -7.99 -2.75 2.20
N VAL A 69 -8.79 -3.76 2.52
CA VAL A 69 -9.80 -4.36 1.65
C VAL A 69 -11.12 -4.27 2.39
N HIS A 70 -12.17 -3.85 1.69
CA HIS A 70 -13.51 -3.72 2.24
C HIS A 70 -13.93 -5.00 2.96
N GLU A 71 -14.51 -4.87 4.16
CA GLU A 71 -14.76 -5.98 5.08
C GLU A 71 -15.52 -7.14 4.43
N SER A 72 -16.52 -6.84 3.58
CA SER A 72 -17.29 -7.86 2.84
C SER A 72 -16.52 -8.62 1.77
N GLN A 73 -15.29 -8.21 1.47
CA GLN A 73 -14.43 -8.73 0.40
C GLN A 73 -13.07 -9.18 0.94
N GLN A 74 -12.94 -9.30 2.27
CA GLN A 74 -11.74 -9.85 2.88
C GLN A 74 -11.70 -11.37 2.73
N ARG A 75 -10.50 -11.95 2.77
CA ARG A 75 -10.24 -13.40 2.65
C ARG A 75 -10.66 -14.03 1.31
N THR A 76 -10.91 -13.22 0.28
CA THR A 76 -11.22 -13.69 -1.09
C THR A 76 -10.05 -13.55 -2.08
N GLY A 77 -8.85 -13.19 -1.60
CA GLY A 77 -7.65 -13.03 -2.44
C GLY A 77 -7.42 -11.61 -2.98
N ASN A 78 -8.37 -10.68 -2.83
CA ASN A 78 -8.22 -9.29 -3.27
C ASN A 78 -6.98 -8.57 -2.72
N GLY A 79 -6.62 -8.84 -1.46
CA GLY A 79 -5.39 -8.30 -0.87
C GLY A 79 -4.13 -8.82 -1.54
N LYS A 80 -4.09 -10.12 -1.85
CA LYS A 80 -2.97 -10.73 -2.59
C LYS A 80 -2.84 -10.10 -3.97
N LEU A 81 -3.95 -9.95 -4.70
CA LEU A 81 -3.97 -9.31 -6.02
C LEU A 81 -3.40 -7.88 -6.01
N LEU A 82 -3.83 -7.05 -5.06
CA LEU A 82 -3.28 -5.70 -4.86
C LEU A 82 -1.77 -5.73 -4.63
N PHE A 83 -1.31 -6.63 -3.76
CA PHE A 83 0.09 -6.72 -3.37
C PHE A 83 0.97 -7.23 -4.51
N GLU A 84 0.54 -8.28 -5.23
CA GLU A 84 1.25 -8.83 -6.38
C GLU A 84 1.36 -7.82 -7.52
N TYR A 85 0.30 -7.06 -7.79
CA TYR A 85 0.35 -5.99 -8.78
C TYR A 85 1.34 -4.89 -8.38
N MET A 86 1.31 -4.47 -7.12
CA MET A 86 2.25 -3.50 -6.57
C MET A 86 3.70 -3.97 -6.72
N LEU A 87 4.00 -5.22 -6.35
CA LEU A 87 5.33 -5.82 -6.53
C LEU A 87 5.75 -5.85 -8.01
N LYS A 88 4.87 -6.30 -8.91
CA LYS A 88 5.14 -6.34 -10.35
C LYS A 88 5.55 -4.96 -10.88
N VAL A 89 4.82 -3.91 -10.50
CA VAL A 89 5.13 -2.52 -10.90
C VAL A 89 6.48 -2.07 -10.33
N ILE A 90 6.81 -2.40 -9.08
CA ILE A 90 8.09 -2.03 -8.45
C ILE A 90 9.27 -2.69 -9.16
N TYR A 91 9.18 -3.99 -9.45
CA TYR A 91 10.24 -4.72 -10.15
C TYR A 91 10.46 -4.19 -11.57
N LEU A 92 9.37 -3.89 -12.30
CA LEU A 92 9.47 -3.30 -13.65
C LEU A 92 10.12 -1.90 -13.64
N LEU A 93 9.95 -1.14 -12.58
CA LEU A 93 10.52 0.20 -12.44
C LEU A 93 11.94 0.20 -11.84
N GLY A 94 12.54 -0.98 -11.61
CA GLY A 94 13.91 -1.09 -11.11
C GLY A 94 14.10 -0.58 -9.69
N TYR A 95 13.04 -0.53 -8.87
CA TYR A 95 13.14 -0.22 -7.44
C TYR A 95 13.73 -1.42 -6.69
N HIS A 96 15.01 -1.69 -6.90
CA HIS A 96 15.79 -2.57 -6.05
C HIS A 96 16.13 -1.82 -4.77
N CYS A 97 15.96 -2.49 -3.62
CA CYS A 97 16.69 -2.12 -2.43
C CYS A 97 18.16 -2.42 -2.74
N LYS A 98 18.95 -1.38 -3.02
CA LYS A 98 20.42 -1.49 -2.94
C LYS A 98 20.83 -1.47 -1.48
#